data_AF-A0A2W5YE15-F1
#
_entry.id   AF-A0A2W5YE15-F1
#
_cell.length_a   1.000
_cell.length_b   1.000
_cell.length_c   1.000
_cell.angle_alpha   90.00
_cell.angle_beta   90.00
_cell.angle_gamma   90.00
#
_symmetry.space_group_name_H-M   'P 1'
#
loop_
_entity.id
_entity.type
_entity.pdbx_description
1 polymer ?
#
loop_
_entity_poly.entity_id
_entity_poly.type
_entity_poly.pdbx_seq_one_letter_code
_entity_poly.pdbx_strand_id
1 'polypeptide(L)'
;MLRVVVAPAVLLGLAACTSGTPAAEQDACTAIHAWETGGRDPERYDHAVASAQDALSEPGRGSLTAAAEALAGAAVPDRATAVEGFLARCADLGWQPPEG
;
A
#
# COMPACT_ATOMS: atom_id res chain seq x y z
N MET A 1 9.36 -36.86 -48.93
CA MET A 1 9.95 -35.64 -48.34
C MET A 1 9.30 -35.43 -46.98
N LEU A 2 10.07 -35.60 -45.92
CA LEU A 2 9.65 -35.47 -44.52
C LEU A 2 9.74 -33.99 -44.11
N ARG A 3 8.66 -33.40 -43.58
CA ARG A 3 8.72 -32.24 -42.67
C ARG A 3 7.62 -32.37 -41.62
N VAL A 4 8.02 -32.87 -40.45
CA VAL A 4 7.35 -32.72 -39.16
C VAL A 4 7.67 -31.33 -38.62
N VAL A 5 6.67 -30.55 -38.19
CA VAL A 5 6.75 -29.62 -37.04
C VAL A 5 5.31 -29.44 -36.52
N VAL A 6 4.87 -30.25 -35.54
CA VAL A 6 4.68 -29.88 -34.13
C VAL A 6 3.71 -28.71 -33.94
N ALA A 7 2.46 -29.03 -33.61
CA ALA A 7 1.59 -28.13 -32.87
C ALA A 7 2.02 -28.14 -31.39
N PRO A 8 2.11 -26.96 -30.77
CA PRO A 8 1.54 -26.85 -29.43
C PRO A 8 0.66 -25.60 -29.32
N ALA A 9 -0.50 -25.81 -28.73
CA ALA A 9 -1.33 -24.76 -28.14
C ALA A 9 -0.47 -23.85 -27.27
N VAL A 10 -0.47 -22.55 -27.56
CA VAL A 10 0.02 -21.53 -26.62
C VAL A 10 -1.21 -20.81 -26.09
N LEU A 11 -1.85 -21.49 -25.13
CA LEU A 11 -2.60 -20.87 -24.06
C LEU A 11 -1.61 -20.04 -23.22
N LEU A 12 -1.49 -18.75 -23.52
CA LEU A 12 -1.01 -17.74 -22.57
C LEU A 12 -2.24 -16.88 -22.27
N GLY A 13 -3.03 -17.16 -21.25
CA GLY A 13 -2.56 -17.38 -19.89
C GLY A 13 -2.12 -16.06 -19.23
N LEU A 14 -2.62 -14.90 -19.68
CA LEU A 14 -2.62 -13.70 -18.86
C LEU A 14 -3.81 -13.79 -17.90
N ALA A 15 -3.72 -14.73 -16.96
CA ALA A 15 -4.23 -14.46 -15.64
C ALA A 15 -3.48 -13.22 -15.19
N ALA A 16 -4.10 -12.04 -15.39
CA ALA A 16 -3.74 -10.85 -14.66
C ALA A 16 -4.03 -11.18 -13.20
N CYS A 17 -3.09 -11.88 -12.56
CA CYS A 17 -2.82 -11.68 -11.17
C CYS A 17 -2.54 -10.18 -11.10
N THR A 18 -3.58 -9.40 -10.80
CA THR A 18 -3.40 -8.06 -10.27
C THR A 18 -2.76 -8.29 -8.91
N SER A 19 -1.45 -8.54 -8.90
CA SER A 19 -0.58 -8.39 -7.75
C SER A 19 -0.41 -6.90 -7.50
N GLY A 20 -1.54 -6.19 -7.44
CA GLY A 20 -1.65 -4.84 -6.93
C GLY A 20 -1.98 -4.95 -5.46
N THR A 21 -1.37 -4.07 -4.68
CA THR A 21 -1.65 -3.86 -3.27
C THR A 21 -3.19 -3.91 -3.04
N PRO A 22 -3.71 -4.74 -2.11
CA PRO A 22 -5.14 -4.75 -1.75
C PRO A 22 -5.72 -3.34 -1.60
N ALA A 23 -6.97 -3.12 -2.01
CA ALA A 23 -7.60 -1.80 -1.97
C ALA A 23 -7.50 -1.13 -0.58
N ALA A 24 -7.71 -1.89 0.49
CA ALA A 24 -7.52 -1.46 1.87
C ALA A 24 -6.13 -0.89 2.17
N GLU A 25 -5.08 -1.52 1.65
CA GLU A 25 -3.71 -1.06 1.81
C GLU A 25 -3.44 0.19 0.94
N GLN A 26 -4.01 0.28 -0.26
CA GLN A 26 -3.92 1.49 -1.08
C GLN A 26 -4.57 2.70 -0.39
N ASP A 27 -5.74 2.50 0.22
CA ASP A 27 -6.46 3.54 0.95
C ASP A 27 -5.66 4.00 2.18
N ALA A 28 -5.07 3.05 2.91
CA ALA A 28 -4.18 3.35 4.04
C ALA A 28 -2.94 4.15 3.62
N CYS A 29 -2.27 3.75 2.53
CA CYS A 29 -1.14 4.48 1.97
C CYS A 29 -1.52 5.89 1.53
N THR A 30 -2.69 6.04 0.89
CA THR A 30 -3.21 7.34 0.44
C THR A 30 -3.52 8.26 1.60
N ALA A 31 -4.16 7.77 2.67
CA ALA A 31 -4.50 8.57 3.85
C ALA A 31 -3.24 9.14 4.52
N ILE A 32 -2.19 8.32 4.68
CA ILE A 32 -0.92 8.76 5.27
C ILE A 32 -0.16 9.71 4.32
N HIS A 33 -0.16 9.43 3.02
CA HIS A 33 0.48 10.30 2.03
C HIS A 33 -0.18 11.68 1.94
N ALA A 34 -1.50 11.77 2.12
CA ALA A 34 -2.22 13.04 2.15
C ALA A 34 -1.80 13.91 3.35
N TRP A 35 -1.50 13.32 4.49
CA TRP A 35 -0.92 14.05 5.62
C TRP A 35 0.50 14.54 5.32
N GLU A 36 1.32 13.67 4.73
CA GLU A 36 2.72 13.96 4.38
C GLU A 36 2.82 15.13 3.38
N THR A 37 2.05 15.09 2.30
CA THR A 37 2.00 16.14 1.27
C THR A 37 1.19 17.36 1.69
N GLY A 38 0.27 17.20 2.64
CA GLY A 38 -0.53 18.28 3.25
C GLY A 38 0.24 19.16 4.23
N GLY A 39 1.57 19.08 4.26
CA GLY A 39 2.42 19.92 5.12
C GLY A 39 2.65 19.36 6.53
N ARG A 40 2.35 18.07 6.76
CA ARG A 40 2.60 17.38 8.05
C ARG A 40 1.92 18.05 9.24
N ASP A 41 0.70 18.56 9.04
CA ASP A 41 -0.09 19.25 10.07
C ASP A 41 -0.33 18.33 11.30
N PRO A 42 0.17 18.66 12.49
CA PRO A 42 0.07 17.80 13.67
C PRO A 42 -1.38 17.56 14.11
N GLU A 43 -2.30 18.49 13.83
CA GLU A 43 -3.72 18.34 14.17
C GLU A 43 -4.43 17.30 13.30
N ARG A 44 -3.90 17.04 12.09
CA ARG A 44 -4.45 16.08 11.13
C ARG A 44 -3.82 14.69 11.21
N TYR A 45 -2.71 14.55 11.94
CA TYR A 45 -1.98 13.29 12.03
C TYR A 45 -2.86 12.15 12.56
N ASP A 46 -3.51 12.36 13.71
CA ASP A 46 -4.31 11.32 14.36
C ASP A 46 -5.48 10.90 13.46
N HIS A 47 -6.08 11.83 12.72
CA HIS A 47 -7.11 11.55 11.72
C HIS A 47 -6.59 10.69 10.57
N ALA A 48 -5.41 11.02 10.02
CA ALA A 48 -4.80 10.25 8.93
C ALA A 48 -4.47 8.81 9.36
N VAL A 49 -3.94 8.64 10.58
CA VAL A 49 -3.66 7.32 11.16
C VAL A 49 -4.94 6.53 11.42
N ALA A 50 -5.97 7.16 11.99
CA ALA A 50 -7.26 6.50 12.20
C ALA A 50 -7.87 6.04 10.87
N SER A 51 -7.85 6.89 9.83
CA SER A 51 -8.34 6.53 8.50
C SER A 51 -7.57 5.34 7.90
N ALA A 52 -6.26 5.29 8.09
CA ALA A 52 -5.44 4.16 7.65
C ALA A 52 -5.75 2.87 8.43
N GLN A 53 -5.98 2.95 9.74
CA GLN A 53 -6.36 1.79 10.56
C GLN A 53 -7.76 1.28 10.22
N ASP A 54 -8.71 2.18 9.97
CA ASP A 54 -10.07 1.84 9.55
C ASP A 54 -10.04 1.12 8.20
N ALA A 55 -9.26 1.59 7.23
CA ALA A 55 -9.08 0.91 5.95
C ALA A 55 -8.52 -0.51 6.12
N LEU A 56 -7.62 -0.71 7.08
CA LEU A 56 -6.98 -2.01 7.37
C LEU A 56 -7.76 -2.89 8.36
N SER A 57 -8.93 -2.43 8.84
CA SER A 57 -9.73 -3.14 9.85
C SER A 57 -10.53 -4.32 9.30
N GLU A 58 -10.73 -4.38 7.98
CA GLU A 58 -11.44 -5.48 7.32
C GLU A 58 -10.69 -6.82 7.46
N PRO A 59 -11.42 -7.95 7.61
CA PRO A 59 -10.85 -9.25 7.94
C PRO A 59 -9.96 -9.79 6.81
N GLY A 60 -8.65 -9.56 6.96
CA GLY A 60 -7.61 -10.07 6.06
C GLY A 60 -6.21 -9.54 6.37
N ARG A 61 -5.98 -9.03 7.59
CA ARG A 61 -4.75 -8.37 8.10
C ARG A 61 -3.72 -8.09 7.01
N GLY A 62 -3.91 -6.95 6.33
CA GLY A 62 -2.94 -6.47 5.36
C GLY A 62 -1.54 -6.42 5.97
N SER A 63 -0.54 -6.61 5.12
CA SER A 63 0.88 -6.51 5.45
C SER A 63 1.26 -5.18 6.15
N LEU A 64 0.41 -4.15 6.03
CA LEU A 64 0.56 -2.84 6.65
C LEU A 64 -0.05 -2.67 8.04
N THR A 65 -0.85 -3.62 8.57
CA THR A 65 -1.55 -3.45 9.87
C THR A 65 -0.58 -3.11 11.01
N ALA A 66 0.51 -3.87 11.14
CA ALA A 66 1.51 -3.61 12.19
C ALA A 66 2.23 -2.26 12.00
N ALA A 67 2.40 -1.82 10.75
CA ALA A 67 2.99 -0.52 10.45
C ALA A 67 2.02 0.63 10.81
N ALA A 68 0.71 0.46 10.56
CA ALA A 68 -0.31 1.42 10.96
C ALA A 68 -0.48 1.50 12.49
N GLU A 69 -0.40 0.38 13.20
CA GLU A 69 -0.36 0.36 14.68
C GLU A 69 0.87 1.11 15.23
N ALA A 70 2.02 0.98 14.59
CA ALA A 70 3.22 1.73 14.97
C ALA A 70 3.06 3.24 14.79
N LEU A 71 2.33 3.69 13.76
CA LEU A 71 2.00 5.11 13.59
C LEU A 71 1.14 5.64 14.75
N ALA A 72 0.14 4.87 15.18
CA ALA A 72 -0.74 5.27 16.30
C ALA A 72 0.03 5.41 17.63
N GLY A 73 1.08 4.61 17.82
CA GLY A 73 1.95 4.68 18.99
C GLY A 73 3.10 5.68 18.90
N ALA A 74 3.31 6.34 17.75
CA ALA A 74 4.46 7.21 17.54
C ALA A 74 4.34 8.51 18.38
N ALA A 75 5.40 8.84 19.12
CA ALA A 75 5.51 10.12 19.81
C ALA A 75 5.59 11.27 18.80
N VAL A 76 5.06 12.45 19.15
CA VAL A 76 5.07 13.65 18.28
C VAL A 76 6.40 13.91 17.56
N PRO A 77 7.58 13.89 18.22
CA PRO A 77 8.86 14.10 17.52
C PRO A 77 9.21 13.01 16.50
N ASP A 78 8.64 11.82 16.61
CA ASP A 78 8.96 10.64 15.79
C ASP A 78 7.95 10.41 14.65
N ARG A 79 6.82 11.14 14.64
CA ARG A 79 5.71 10.95 13.68
C ARG A 79 6.15 11.02 12.22
N ALA A 80 6.99 11.99 11.87
CA ALA A 80 7.48 12.14 10.50
C ALA A 80 8.32 10.93 10.07
N THR A 81 9.26 10.50 10.89
CA THR A 81 10.08 9.30 10.64
C THR A 81 9.23 8.04 10.56
N ALA A 82 8.22 7.91 11.41
CA ALA A 82 7.31 6.77 11.40
C ALA A 82 6.48 6.73 10.10
N VAL A 83 5.98 7.89 9.63
CA VAL A 83 5.27 8.04 8.36
C VAL A 83 6.16 7.70 7.16
N GLU A 84 7.40 8.18 7.14
CA GLU A 84 8.37 7.84 6.09
C GLU A 84 8.59 6.32 6.03
N GLY A 85 8.72 5.66 7.19
CA GLY A 85 8.84 4.19 7.28
C GLY A 85 7.57 3.42 6.89
N PHE A 86 6.39 4.02 7.04
CA PHE A 86 5.14 3.45 6.56
C PHE A 86 5.02 3.56 5.03
N LEU A 87 5.30 4.74 4.48
CA LEU A 87 5.25 4.99 3.03
C LEU A 87 6.31 4.21 2.25
N ALA A 88 7.48 3.96 2.85
CA ALA A 88 8.46 3.04 2.28
C ALA A 88 7.91 1.62 2.10
N ARG A 89 7.16 1.10 3.09
CA ARG A 89 6.50 -0.21 2.96
C ARG A 89 5.40 -0.19 1.91
N CYS A 90 4.63 0.90 1.81
CA CYS A 90 3.68 1.07 0.71
C CYS A 90 4.37 0.94 -0.65
N ALA A 91 5.50 1.62 -0.85
CA ALA A 91 6.29 1.53 -2.08
C ALA A 91 6.84 0.12 -2.33
N ASP A 92 7.31 -0.59 -1.30
CA ASP A 92 7.77 -1.99 -1.40
C ASP A 92 6.65 -2.95 -1.85
N LEU A 93 5.40 -2.63 -1.52
CA LEU A 93 4.20 -3.34 -1.97
C LEU A 93 3.74 -2.93 -3.37
N GLY A 94 4.47 -2.04 -4.03
CA GLY A 94 4.16 -1.54 -5.37
C GLY A 94 3.11 -0.43 -5.41
N TRP A 95 2.72 0.13 -4.26
CA TRP A 95 1.84 1.30 -4.24
C TRP A 95 2.57 2.52 -4.79
N GLN A 96 1.88 3.29 -5.63
CA GLN A 96 2.37 4.55 -6.17
C GLN A 96 1.48 5.68 -5.65
N PRO A 97 2.07 6.81 -5.21
CA PRO A 97 1.27 7.95 -4.79
C PRO A 97 0.45 8.49 -5.97
N PRO A 98 -0.78 8.96 -5.74
CA PRO A 98 -1.54 9.66 -6.76
C PRO A 98 -0.75 10.88 -7.24
N GLU A 99 -0.63 11.05 -8.56
CA GLU A 99 -0.03 12.26 -9.13
C GLU A 99 -0.88 13.47 -8.70
N GLY A 100 -0.25 14.42 -8.00
CA GLY A 100 -0.85 15.68 -7.56
C GLY A 100 -0.77 16.77 -8.62
#